data_AF-A0A3L8AX46-F1
#
_entry.id   AF-A0A3L8AX46-F1
#
_cell.length_a   1.000
_cell.length_b   1.000
_cell.length_c   1.000
_cell.angle_alpha   90.00
_cell.angle_beta   90.00
_cell.angle_gamma   90.00
#
_symmetry.space_group_name_H-M   'P 1'
#
loop_
_entity.id
_entity.type
_entity.pdbx_description
1 polymer ?
#
loop_
_entity_poly.entity_id
_entity_poly.type
_entity_poly.pdbx_seq_one_letter_code
_entity_poly.pdbx_strand_id
1 'polypeptide(L)'
;MSEYIILRDTRLHGTLPNAFTAWWNNLNIITTSGSTPLRNAFRSINDLYREHGRMHTLFILCHGFAGQSERLGVCGDVGGQGLQLGRETVLHDNVSLWEQIQGTVDNIVVYACAASNTEAGNEFTREDGRYLMGALAIHTNATVYAANRIQWYNASNFDFGRWEGQLYRFSSSGYDPRPVSHPPVELRDVASVFA
;
A
#
# COMPACT_ATOMS: atom_id res chain seq x y z
N MET A 1 -3.90 -3.21 -22.86
CA MET A 1 -4.55 -3.73 -21.64
C MET A 1 -3.83 -3.07 -20.48
N SER A 2 -4.53 -2.57 -19.45
CA SER A 2 -3.85 -1.97 -18.30
C SER A 2 -3.22 -3.08 -17.46
N GLU A 3 -1.94 -2.95 -17.13
CA GLU A 3 -1.21 -3.92 -16.31
C GLU A 3 -1.24 -3.52 -14.84
N TYR A 4 -1.43 -4.52 -13.98
CA TYR A 4 -1.58 -4.35 -12.53
C TYR A 4 -0.55 -5.20 -11.79
N ILE A 5 -0.06 -4.68 -10.67
CA ILE A 5 0.86 -5.39 -9.77
C ILE A 5 0.21 -5.55 -8.41
N ILE A 6 0.38 -6.72 -7.79
CA ILE A 6 0.06 -6.94 -6.38
C ILE A 6 1.38 -7.17 -5.64
N LEU A 7 1.72 -6.29 -4.71
CA LEU A 7 2.83 -6.46 -3.78
C LEU A 7 2.29 -6.83 -2.40
N ARG A 8 2.52 -8.08 -1.99
CA ARG A 8 1.98 -8.63 -0.75
C ARG A 8 3.10 -9.00 0.23
N ASP A 9 2.92 -8.63 1.50
CA ASP A 9 3.68 -9.23 2.60
C ASP A 9 3.02 -10.53 3.10
N THR A 10 3.80 -11.60 3.30
CA THR A 10 3.28 -12.89 3.80
C THR A 10 2.81 -12.85 5.26
N ARG A 11 3.23 -11.84 6.04
CA ARG A 11 2.72 -11.62 7.40
C ARG A 11 1.25 -11.21 7.41
N LEU A 12 0.75 -10.65 6.30
CA LEU A 12 -0.68 -10.51 6.10
C LEU A 12 -1.28 -11.89 5.82
N HIS A 13 -1.79 -12.51 6.88
CA HIS A 13 -2.28 -13.88 6.86
C HIS A 13 -3.52 -14.02 5.98
N GLY A 14 -3.58 -15.12 5.24
CA GLY A 14 -4.71 -15.43 4.38
C GLY A 14 -4.32 -16.40 3.29
N THR A 15 -5.32 -17.10 2.81
CA THR A 15 -5.23 -17.98 1.66
C THR A 15 -5.93 -17.32 0.49
N LEU A 16 -5.44 -17.65 -0.69
CA LEU A 16 -6.04 -17.18 -1.91
C LEU A 16 -7.14 -18.18 -2.27
N PRO A 17 -8.32 -17.72 -2.69
CA PRO A 17 -9.37 -18.61 -3.13
C PRO A 17 -8.86 -19.46 -4.28
N ASN A 18 -9.25 -20.74 -4.34
CA ASN A 18 -8.90 -21.60 -5.47
C ASN A 18 -9.39 -21.04 -6.83
N ALA A 19 -10.47 -20.27 -6.83
CA ALA A 19 -10.95 -19.53 -8.01
C ALA A 19 -10.04 -18.34 -8.37
N PHE A 20 -9.45 -17.69 -7.37
CA PHE A 20 -8.45 -16.63 -7.57
C PHE A 20 -7.13 -17.20 -8.08
N THR A 21 -6.73 -18.43 -7.75
CA THR A 21 -5.43 -18.99 -8.18
C THR A 21 -5.32 -19.17 -9.70
N ALA A 22 -6.43 -19.43 -10.39
CA ALA A 22 -6.44 -19.45 -11.86
C ALA A 22 -6.33 -18.04 -12.47
N TRP A 23 -6.80 -17.02 -11.74
CA TRP A 23 -6.93 -15.62 -12.21
C TRP A 23 -5.69 -14.78 -11.86
N TRP A 24 -5.07 -15.09 -10.72
CA TRP A 24 -3.77 -14.60 -10.28
C TRP A 24 -2.62 -15.07 -11.16
N ASN A 25 -2.78 -16.16 -11.93
CA ASN A 25 -1.75 -16.55 -12.91
C ASN A 25 -1.55 -15.51 -14.03
N ASN A 26 -2.52 -14.61 -14.23
CA ASN A 26 -2.43 -13.50 -15.19
C ASN A 26 -2.15 -12.14 -14.51
N LEU A 27 -1.96 -12.11 -13.19
CA LEU A 27 -1.63 -10.90 -12.44
C LEU A 27 -0.18 -10.94 -11.98
N ASN A 28 0.48 -9.80 -12.07
CA ASN A 28 1.87 -9.68 -11.66
C ASN A 28 1.96 -9.62 -10.13
N ILE A 29 2.18 -10.77 -9.49
CA ILE A 29 2.22 -10.86 -8.03
C ILE A 29 3.66 -10.96 -7.54
N ILE A 30 3.99 -10.04 -6.64
CA ILE A 30 5.27 -9.96 -5.97
C ILE A 30 5.02 -10.22 -4.49
N THR A 31 5.60 -11.30 -3.98
CA THR A 31 5.48 -11.66 -2.57
C THR A 31 6.76 -11.30 -1.84
N THR A 32 6.63 -10.68 -0.66
CA THR A 32 7.72 -10.35 0.25
C THR A 32 7.39 -10.83 1.66
N SER A 33 8.35 -10.74 2.59
CA SER A 33 8.20 -11.17 3.98
C SER A 33 9.15 -10.40 4.89
N GLY A 34 9.04 -10.62 6.20
CA GLY A 34 9.97 -10.05 7.19
C GLY A 34 11.44 -10.44 7.01
N SER A 35 11.76 -11.46 6.20
CA SER A 35 13.14 -11.84 5.87
C SER A 35 13.56 -11.43 4.46
N THR A 36 12.63 -10.97 3.62
CA THR A 36 12.87 -10.61 2.23
C THR A 36 13.18 -9.12 2.10
N PRO A 37 14.37 -8.73 1.59
CA PRO A 37 14.68 -7.32 1.37
C PRO A 37 13.75 -6.66 0.35
N LEU A 38 13.29 -5.43 0.61
CA LEU A 38 12.43 -4.65 -0.29
C LEU A 38 13.04 -4.47 -1.69
N ARG A 39 14.38 -4.40 -1.79
CA ARG A 39 15.09 -4.32 -3.08
C ARG A 39 14.73 -5.47 -4.05
N ASN A 40 14.34 -6.64 -3.53
CA ASN A 40 13.92 -7.76 -4.37
C ASN A 40 12.56 -7.46 -5.02
N ALA A 41 11.62 -6.87 -4.27
CA ALA A 41 10.35 -6.43 -4.82
C ALA A 41 10.55 -5.30 -5.85
N PHE A 42 11.42 -4.34 -5.55
CA PHE A 42 11.74 -3.26 -6.50
C PHE A 42 12.36 -3.80 -7.80
N ARG A 43 13.21 -4.83 -7.72
CA ARG A 43 13.73 -5.50 -8.92
C ARG A 43 12.59 -6.08 -9.75
N SER A 44 11.70 -6.86 -9.14
CA SER A 44 10.56 -7.45 -9.84
C SER A 44 9.63 -6.41 -10.47
N ILE A 45 9.35 -5.29 -9.80
CA ILE A 45 8.57 -4.17 -10.37
C ILE A 45 9.27 -3.59 -11.61
N ASN A 46 10.58 -3.40 -11.53
CA ASN A 46 11.36 -2.88 -12.65
C ASN A 46 11.47 -3.87 -13.82
N ASP A 47 11.53 -5.18 -13.54
CA ASP A 47 11.54 -6.21 -14.58
C ASP A 47 10.21 -6.18 -15.35
N LEU A 48 9.09 -6.14 -14.64
CA LEU A 48 7.77 -5.97 -15.24
C LEU A 48 7.67 -4.66 -16.05
N TYR A 49 8.21 -3.56 -15.53
CA TYR A 49 8.24 -2.28 -16.26
C TYR A 49 9.01 -2.39 -17.59
N ARG A 50 10.10 -3.15 -17.64
CA ARG A 50 10.85 -3.37 -18.89
C ARG A 50 10.08 -4.23 -19.89
N GLU A 51 9.27 -5.16 -19.39
CA GLU A 51 8.49 -6.09 -20.21
C GLU A 51 7.22 -5.45 -20.79
N HIS A 52 6.51 -4.66 -19.97
CA HIS A 52 5.18 -4.14 -20.33
C HIS A 52 5.09 -2.61 -20.40
N GLY A 53 6.15 -1.89 -20.02
CA GLY A 53 6.13 -0.44 -19.85
C GLY A 53 5.50 -0.02 -18.52
N ARG A 54 5.01 1.22 -18.45
CA ARG A 54 4.45 1.78 -17.20
C ARG A 54 3.19 1.02 -16.77
N MET A 55 3.15 0.62 -15.50
CA MET A 55 2.03 -0.11 -14.92
C MET A 55 0.95 0.86 -14.45
N HIS A 56 -0.31 0.49 -14.60
CA HIS A 56 -1.40 1.36 -14.20
C HIS A 56 -1.53 1.45 -12.67
N THR A 57 -1.45 0.32 -11.96
CA THR A 57 -1.63 0.30 -10.51
C THR A 57 -0.81 -0.78 -9.81
N LEU A 58 -0.16 -0.39 -8.72
CA LEU A 58 0.42 -1.25 -7.71
C LEU A 58 -0.49 -1.31 -6.49
N PHE A 59 -1.02 -2.49 -6.18
CA PHE A 59 -1.75 -2.76 -4.95
C PHE A 59 -0.78 -3.25 -3.88
N ILE A 60 -0.70 -2.55 -2.74
CA ILE A 60 0.12 -2.96 -1.60
C ILE A 60 -0.78 -3.62 -0.57
N LEU A 61 -0.52 -4.88 -0.24
CA LEU A 61 -1.25 -5.66 0.75
C LEU A 61 -0.31 -6.03 1.90
N CYS A 62 -0.46 -5.36 3.04
CA CYS A 62 0.35 -5.62 4.23
C CYS A 62 -0.36 -5.17 5.51
N HIS A 63 0.21 -5.51 6.68
CA HIS A 63 -0.20 -4.84 7.91
C HIS A 63 0.29 -3.39 7.93
N GLY A 64 -0.51 -2.50 8.50
CA GLY A 64 -0.03 -1.19 8.93
C GLY A 64 0.41 -1.27 10.39
N PHE A 65 1.40 -0.48 10.76
CA PHE A 65 1.73 -0.28 12.17
C PHE A 65 0.66 0.62 12.80
N ALA A 66 -0.16 -0.01 13.64
CA ALA A 66 -1.26 0.60 14.36
C ALA A 66 -1.43 -0.10 15.72
N GLY A 67 -1.98 0.59 16.72
CA GLY A 67 -2.33 -0.02 18.01
C GLY A 67 -1.61 0.53 19.25
N GLN A 68 -0.58 1.37 19.09
CA GLN A 68 0.16 1.99 20.19
C GLN A 68 0.63 3.38 19.80
N SER A 69 0.46 4.40 20.66
CA SER A 69 1.11 5.71 20.47
C SER A 69 2.25 5.81 21.46
N GLU A 70 3.48 5.88 20.95
CA GLU A 70 4.66 6.10 21.80
C GLU A 70 4.64 7.51 22.40
N ARG A 71 4.12 8.49 21.64
CA ARG A 71 4.00 9.88 22.12
C ARG A 71 3.03 10.00 23.29
N LEU A 72 1.87 9.35 23.19
CA LEU A 72 0.82 9.44 24.21
C LEU A 72 1.00 8.39 25.32
N GLY A 73 1.89 7.41 25.14
CA GLY A 73 2.14 6.35 26.11
C GLY A 73 0.94 5.42 26.33
N VAL A 74 0.08 5.24 25.31
CA VAL A 74 -1.16 4.46 25.40
C VAL A 74 -1.29 3.44 24.28
N CYS A 75 -1.89 2.29 24.58
CA CYS A 75 -2.44 1.38 23.58
C CYS A 75 -3.77 1.96 23.07
N GLY A 76 -3.95 2.04 21.76
CA GLY A 76 -5.17 2.55 21.13
C GLY A 76 -5.11 2.44 19.61
N ASP A 77 -6.23 2.62 18.93
CA ASP A 77 -6.37 2.52 17.45
C ASP A 77 -5.71 3.71 16.71
N VAL A 78 -4.51 4.09 17.13
CA VAL A 78 -3.65 5.04 16.43
C VAL A 78 -2.93 4.32 15.29
N GLY A 79 -2.64 5.03 14.20
CA GLY A 79 -1.99 4.48 13.02
C GLY A 79 -0.99 5.46 12.42
N GLY A 80 -0.56 5.22 11.18
CA GLY A 80 0.35 6.11 10.45
C GLY A 80 1.84 5.91 10.74
N GLN A 81 2.19 4.91 11.55
CA GLN A 81 3.57 4.63 11.95
C GLN A 81 4.39 3.90 10.90
N GLY A 82 3.75 3.32 9.90
CA GLY A 82 4.43 2.61 8.82
C GLY A 82 3.67 1.41 8.29
N LEU A 83 4.33 0.69 7.38
CA LEU A 83 3.82 -0.51 6.74
C LEU A 83 4.75 -1.68 7.02
N GLN A 84 4.18 -2.80 7.46
CA GLN A 84 4.91 -4.04 7.66
C GLN A 84 5.11 -4.76 6.31
N LEU A 85 6.00 -4.21 5.49
CA LEU A 85 6.30 -4.71 4.14
C LEU A 85 7.80 -4.98 3.96
N GLY A 86 8.15 -6.21 3.64
CA GLY A 86 9.54 -6.64 3.52
C GLY A 86 10.31 -6.60 4.84
N ARG A 87 11.61 -6.84 4.76
CA ARG A 87 12.50 -6.84 5.92
C ARG A 87 12.67 -5.44 6.51
N GLU A 88 12.80 -4.43 5.64
CA GLU A 88 13.07 -3.06 6.03
C GLU A 88 11.83 -2.35 6.59
N THR A 89 10.62 -2.86 6.32
CA THR A 89 9.35 -2.13 6.53
C THR A 89 9.30 -0.82 5.73
N VAL A 90 8.19 -0.10 5.77
CA VAL A 90 8.09 1.25 5.19
C VAL A 90 7.84 2.24 6.31
N LEU A 91 8.83 3.08 6.57
CA LEU A 91 8.88 4.04 7.66
C LEU A 91 9.35 5.40 7.12
N HIS A 92 9.17 6.46 7.89
CA HIS A 92 9.61 7.81 7.50
C HIS A 92 11.11 7.90 7.21
N ASP A 93 11.94 7.11 7.87
CA ASP A 93 13.40 7.13 7.73
C ASP A 93 13.92 6.38 6.50
N ASN A 94 13.09 5.52 5.90
CA ASN A 94 13.50 4.64 4.81
C ASN A 94 12.60 4.69 3.57
N VAL A 95 11.53 5.49 3.58
CA VAL A 95 10.58 5.60 2.45
C VAL A 95 11.26 6.07 1.16
N SER A 96 12.39 6.79 1.25
CA SER A 96 13.20 7.18 0.09
C SER A 96 13.76 5.99 -0.71
N LEU A 97 13.84 4.79 -0.12
CA LEU A 97 14.23 3.58 -0.85
C LEU A 97 13.30 3.27 -2.04
N TRP A 98 12.05 3.76 -1.99
CA TRP A 98 11.06 3.58 -3.05
C TRP A 98 11.32 4.39 -4.32
N GLU A 99 12.31 5.30 -4.32
CA GLU A 99 12.83 5.94 -5.54
C GLU A 99 13.33 4.93 -6.57
N GLN A 100 13.70 3.72 -6.13
CA GLN A 100 14.09 2.63 -7.02
C GLN A 100 13.01 2.17 -8.00
N ILE A 101 11.75 2.54 -7.76
CA ILE A 101 10.63 2.24 -8.67
C ILE A 101 9.99 3.53 -9.23
N GLN A 102 10.70 4.67 -9.15
CA GLN A 102 10.17 5.95 -9.57
C GLN A 102 9.70 5.93 -11.03
N GLY A 103 8.46 6.35 -11.28
CA GLY A 103 7.88 6.41 -12.61
C GLY A 103 7.49 5.07 -13.23
N THR A 104 7.67 3.95 -12.53
CA THR A 104 7.30 2.62 -13.04
C THR A 104 5.79 2.36 -12.98
N VAL A 105 5.08 3.04 -12.08
CA VAL A 105 3.63 2.89 -11.87
C VAL A 105 2.94 4.26 -11.86
N ASP A 106 1.68 4.32 -12.29
CA ASP A 106 0.88 5.55 -12.21
C ASP A 106 0.23 5.73 -10.83
N ASN A 107 -0.26 4.62 -10.25
CA ASN A 107 -1.02 4.63 -9.01
C ASN A 107 -0.49 3.57 -8.03
N ILE A 108 -0.55 3.88 -6.75
CA ILE A 108 -0.30 2.96 -5.65
C ILE A 108 -1.53 2.98 -4.74
N VAL A 109 -2.14 1.83 -4.49
CA VAL A 109 -3.29 1.71 -3.60
C VAL A 109 -2.89 0.83 -2.42
N VAL A 110 -2.91 1.41 -1.23
CA VAL A 110 -2.40 0.80 0.01
C VAL A 110 -3.57 0.21 0.81
N TYR A 111 -3.64 -1.11 0.84
CA TYR A 111 -4.53 -1.88 1.70
C TYR A 111 -3.77 -2.29 2.96
N ALA A 112 -3.74 -1.38 3.93
CA ALA A 112 -3.09 -1.59 5.22
C ALA A 112 -3.78 -0.82 6.34
N CYS A 113 -3.66 -1.32 7.57
CA CYS A 113 -4.31 -0.74 8.74
C CYS A 113 -3.87 0.71 8.98
N ALA A 114 -4.81 1.66 8.90
CA ALA A 114 -4.61 3.06 9.29
C ALA A 114 -3.37 3.72 8.65
N ALA A 115 -3.04 3.36 7.41
CA ALA A 115 -1.81 3.76 6.72
C ALA A 115 -1.64 5.28 6.59
N SER A 116 -2.76 6.01 6.41
CA SER A 116 -2.74 7.49 6.32
C SER A 116 -3.29 8.19 7.56
N ASN A 117 -3.38 7.49 8.69
CA ASN A 117 -3.84 8.14 9.91
C ASN A 117 -2.80 9.16 10.39
N THR A 118 -3.28 10.33 10.80
CA THR A 118 -2.49 11.34 11.52
C THR A 118 -3.45 11.91 12.56
N GLU A 119 -3.29 11.47 13.80
CA GLU A 119 -4.06 12.00 14.94
C GLU A 119 -3.63 13.44 15.25
N ALA A 120 -4.53 14.21 15.87
CA ALA A 120 -4.22 15.58 16.24
C ALA A 120 -2.99 15.65 17.18
N GLY A 121 -2.02 16.47 16.82
CA GLY A 121 -0.74 16.61 17.52
C GLY A 121 0.32 15.59 17.12
N ASN A 122 0.04 14.69 16.17
CA ASN A 122 1.03 13.79 15.56
C ASN A 122 1.59 14.34 14.24
N GLU A 123 1.11 15.48 13.76
CA GLU A 123 1.63 16.11 12.55
C GLU A 123 3.15 16.32 12.67
N PHE A 124 3.88 16.00 11.59
CA PHE A 124 5.34 16.10 11.52
C PHE A 124 6.11 15.19 12.50
N THR A 125 5.45 14.15 13.03
CA THR A 125 6.10 13.11 13.85
C THR A 125 6.24 11.80 13.07
N ARG A 126 6.84 10.78 13.70
CA ARG A 126 6.88 9.41 13.16
C ARG A 126 5.49 8.73 13.12
N GLU A 127 4.49 9.32 13.76
CA GLU A 127 3.09 8.86 13.74
C GLU A 127 2.24 9.64 12.72
N ASP A 128 2.89 10.38 11.80
CA ASP A 128 2.22 11.11 10.73
C ASP A 128 2.10 10.25 9.46
N GLY A 129 1.03 9.46 9.36
CA GLY A 129 0.76 8.60 8.21
C GLY A 129 0.50 9.39 6.94
N ARG A 130 -0.11 10.58 7.02
CA ARG A 130 -0.30 11.44 5.85
C ARG A 130 1.03 11.90 5.28
N TYR A 131 1.98 12.28 6.14
CA TYR A 131 3.33 12.60 5.70
C TYR A 131 4.00 11.39 5.04
N LEU A 132 3.91 10.20 5.65
CA LEU A 132 4.53 8.99 5.08
C LEU A 132 3.95 8.64 3.69
N MET A 133 2.63 8.67 3.53
CA MET A 133 1.98 8.38 2.25
C MET A 133 2.26 9.47 1.19
N GLY A 134 2.39 10.73 1.62
CA GLY A 134 2.86 11.82 0.76
C GLY A 134 4.29 11.63 0.30
N ALA A 135 5.20 11.26 1.21
CA ALA A 135 6.59 10.96 0.88
C ALA A 135 6.69 9.76 -0.07
N LEU A 136 5.90 8.71 0.15
CA LEU A 136 5.81 7.58 -0.77
C LEU A 136 5.38 8.02 -2.18
N ALA A 137 4.38 8.91 -2.30
CA ALA A 137 3.92 9.44 -3.58
C ALA A 137 5.02 10.23 -4.31
N ILE A 138 5.77 11.06 -3.58
CA ILE A 138 6.88 11.85 -4.12
C ILE A 138 8.00 10.92 -4.62
N HIS A 139 8.50 10.03 -3.77
CA HIS A 139 9.63 9.15 -4.09
C HIS A 139 9.31 8.19 -5.25
N THR A 140 8.08 7.73 -5.37
CA THR A 140 7.67 6.84 -6.47
C THR A 140 7.24 7.58 -7.74
N ASN A 141 7.05 8.90 -7.67
CA ASN A 141 6.36 9.69 -8.71
C ASN A 141 5.03 9.06 -9.15
N ALA A 142 4.28 8.51 -8.19
CA ALA A 142 2.97 7.90 -8.39
C ALA A 142 1.92 8.62 -7.54
N THR A 143 0.64 8.43 -7.87
CA THR A 143 -0.45 8.84 -6.98
C THR A 143 -0.72 7.75 -5.96
N VAL A 144 -0.60 8.05 -4.67
CA VAL A 144 -0.86 7.09 -3.59
C VAL A 144 -2.29 7.27 -3.06
N TYR A 145 -2.96 6.17 -2.78
CA TYR A 145 -4.28 6.11 -2.15
C TYR A 145 -4.19 5.28 -0.88
N ALA A 146 -4.59 5.84 0.24
CA ALA A 146 -4.54 5.17 1.54
C ALA A 146 -5.64 5.72 2.47
N ALA A 147 -6.24 4.83 3.26
CA ALA A 147 -7.28 5.19 4.22
C ALA A 147 -6.71 5.49 5.60
N ASN A 148 -7.44 6.28 6.40
CA ASN A 148 -7.01 6.73 7.71
C ASN A 148 -7.52 5.86 8.88
N ARG A 149 -8.26 4.78 8.61
CA ARG A 149 -8.70 3.82 9.61
C ARG A 149 -8.17 2.43 9.30
N ILE A 150 -8.24 1.55 10.30
CA ILE A 150 -7.90 0.13 10.17
C ILE A 150 -8.73 -0.47 9.04
N GLN A 151 -8.06 -1.08 8.06
CA GLN A 151 -8.72 -1.80 6.99
C GLN A 151 -8.86 -3.26 7.40
N TRP A 152 -10.10 -3.73 7.51
CA TRP A 152 -10.39 -5.13 7.76
C TRP A 152 -10.44 -5.86 6.43
N TYR A 153 -10.12 -7.14 6.47
CA TYR A 153 -10.20 -7.97 5.29
C TYR A 153 -10.64 -9.37 5.63
N ASN A 154 -11.27 -10.03 4.66
CA ASN A 154 -11.53 -11.44 4.74
C ASN A 154 -10.28 -12.21 4.31
N ALA A 155 -9.66 -12.91 5.26
CA ALA A 155 -8.44 -13.66 5.03
C ALA A 155 -8.58 -14.83 4.04
N SER A 156 -9.81 -15.27 3.73
CA SER A 156 -10.05 -16.31 2.72
C SER A 156 -9.94 -15.81 1.29
N ASN A 157 -10.03 -14.49 1.06
CA ASN A 157 -10.05 -13.92 -0.28
C ASN A 157 -9.33 -12.57 -0.46
N PHE A 158 -8.73 -12.02 0.59
CA PHE A 158 -8.17 -10.66 0.59
C PHE A 158 -9.17 -9.60 0.10
N ASP A 159 -10.47 -9.80 0.36
CA ASP A 159 -11.48 -8.77 0.15
C ASP A 159 -11.45 -7.82 1.35
N PHE A 160 -11.06 -6.58 1.08
CA PHE A 160 -11.01 -5.48 2.06
C PHE A 160 -12.37 -4.78 2.23
N GLY A 161 -13.41 -5.22 1.53
CA GLY A 161 -14.72 -4.57 1.60
C GLY A 161 -14.65 -3.09 1.20
N ARG A 162 -15.60 -2.32 1.73
CA ARG A 162 -15.58 -0.85 1.54
C ARG A 162 -14.46 -0.28 2.41
N TRP A 163 -13.77 0.74 1.88
CA TRP A 163 -12.78 1.51 2.63
C TRP A 163 -13.31 1.93 4.00
N GLU A 164 -12.62 1.53 5.06
CA GLU A 164 -12.92 2.02 6.40
C GLU A 164 -12.32 3.41 6.59
N GLY A 165 -13.14 4.34 7.10
CA GLY A 165 -12.73 5.73 7.30
C GLY A 165 -12.67 6.54 6.01
N GLN A 166 -11.85 7.59 6.01
CA GLN A 166 -11.65 8.46 4.86
C GLN A 166 -10.46 7.98 4.04
N LEU A 167 -10.69 7.71 2.76
CA LEU A 167 -9.65 7.48 1.78
C LEU A 167 -9.06 8.83 1.33
N TYR A 168 -7.74 8.92 1.29
CA TYR A 168 -7.02 10.10 0.81
C TYR A 168 -6.23 9.78 -0.46
N ARG A 169 -6.16 10.77 -1.34
CA ARG A 169 -5.30 10.81 -2.52
C ARG A 169 -4.10 11.71 -2.25
N PHE A 170 -2.91 11.17 -2.43
CA PHE A 170 -1.61 11.84 -2.28
C PHE A 170 -0.98 11.98 -3.67
N SER A 171 -0.64 13.21 -4.05
CA SER A 171 0.02 13.49 -5.34
C SER A 171 1.53 13.52 -5.18
N SER A 172 2.26 13.05 -6.19
CA SER A 172 3.72 13.20 -6.28
C SER A 172 4.22 14.66 -6.33
N SER A 173 3.32 15.63 -6.52
CA SER A 173 3.63 17.07 -6.47
C SER A 173 3.86 17.61 -5.06
N GLY A 174 3.51 16.85 -4.01
CA GLY A 174 3.64 17.28 -2.62
C GLY A 174 2.53 18.22 -2.13
N TYR A 175 1.48 18.45 -2.92
CA TYR A 175 0.28 19.14 -2.44
C TYR A 175 -0.43 18.33 -1.35
N ASP A 176 -1.18 19.06 -0.51
CA ASP A 176 -1.98 18.47 0.56
C ASP A 176 -2.88 17.32 0.08
N PRO A 177 -3.01 16.25 0.89
CA PRO A 177 -3.83 15.11 0.53
C PRO A 177 -5.30 15.50 0.40
N ARG A 178 -5.95 14.97 -0.64
CA ARG A 178 -7.37 15.25 -0.90
C ARG A 178 -8.23 14.05 -0.50
N PRO A 179 -9.33 14.24 0.24
CA PRO A 179 -10.28 13.17 0.48
C PRO A 179 -10.92 12.75 -0.85
N VAL A 180 -11.05 11.44 -1.05
CA VAL A 180 -11.69 10.83 -2.22
C VAL A 180 -12.59 9.68 -1.79
N SER A 181 -13.56 9.30 -2.62
CA SER A 181 -14.47 8.18 -2.36
C SER A 181 -13.93 6.82 -2.81
N HIS A 182 -13.06 6.80 -3.83
CA HIS A 182 -12.47 5.58 -4.38
C HIS A 182 -11.14 5.92 -5.10
N PRO A 183 -10.22 4.96 -5.25
CA PRO A 183 -9.10 5.07 -6.18
C PRO A 183 -9.60 4.93 -7.64
N PRO A 184 -8.72 5.09 -8.65
CA PRO A 184 -9.08 4.87 -10.06
C PRO A 184 -9.47 3.42 -10.37
N VAL A 185 -8.94 2.47 -9.60
CA VAL A 185 -9.26 1.05 -9.67
C VAL A 185 -9.07 0.41 -8.30
N GLU A 186 -10.00 -0.43 -7.88
CA GLU A 186 -9.87 -1.24 -6.67
C GLU A 186 -9.43 -2.66 -6.97
N LEU A 187 -8.88 -3.34 -5.97
CA LEU A 187 -8.46 -4.73 -6.10
C LEU A 187 -9.65 -5.64 -6.46
N ARG A 188 -10.84 -5.34 -5.92
CA ARG A 188 -12.10 -6.03 -6.24
C ARG A 188 -12.48 -5.90 -7.72
N ASP A 189 -12.18 -4.76 -8.34
CA ASP A 189 -12.58 -4.49 -9.72
C ASP A 189 -11.73 -5.36 -10.66
N VAL A 190 -10.42 -5.38 -10.43
CA VAL A 190 -9.47 -6.24 -11.16
C VAL A 190 -9.82 -7.71 -10.96
N ALA A 191 -10.32 -8.10 -9.79
CA ALA A 191 -10.80 -9.45 -9.55
C ALA A 191 -12.11 -9.78 -10.30
N SER A 192 -12.97 -8.80 -10.55
CA SER A 192 -14.30 -9.01 -11.16
C SER A 192 -14.32 -9.01 -12.69
N VAL A 193 -13.36 -8.36 -13.36
CA VAL A 193 -13.32 -8.25 -14.84
C VAL A 193 -13.04 -9.58 -15.55
N PHE A 194 -12.57 -10.60 -14.83
CA PHE A 194 -12.20 -11.90 -15.39
C PHE A 194 -13.07 -13.06 -14.85
N ALA A 195 -14.22 -12.73 -14.25
CA ALA A 195 -15.23 -13.67 -13.77
C ALA A 195 -16.24 -14.07 -14.86
#